data_AF-A0A6B0TXI3-F1
#
_entry.id   AF-A0A6B0TXI3-F1
#
_cell.length_a   1.000
_cell.length_b   1.000
_cell.length_c   1.000
_cell.angle_alpha   90.00
_cell.angle_beta   90.00
_cell.angle_gamma   90.00
#
_symmetry.space_group_name_H-M   'P 1'
#
loop_
_entity.id
_entity.type
_entity.pdbx_description
1 polymer ?
#
loop_
_entity_poly.entity_id
_entity_poly.type
_entity_poly.pdbx_seq_one_letter_code
_entity_poly.pdbx_strand_id
1 'polypeptide(L)'
;MIRMLVSALMFTLGNAVGLLLAVWFLPEFTIDPVSFVVAVLLFTVIEVIASPLLTKMSLKNVPAMQGGVALVTTFVGLGITGAVLAGMEIGGITTWLAATLLVWLGALVAHLVLPMFMFKKVMEERR
;
A
#
# COMPACT_ATOMS: atom_id res chain seq x y z
N MET A 1 14.61 2.73 -14.74
CA MET A 1 13.54 3.76 -14.70
C MET A 1 12.16 3.14 -14.93
N ILE A 2 11.93 2.40 -16.03
CA ILE A 2 10.64 1.73 -16.31
C ILE A 2 10.19 0.82 -15.16
N ARG A 3 11.08 -0.01 -14.58
CA ARG A 3 10.75 -0.84 -13.41
C ARG A 3 10.24 -0.03 -12.21
N MET A 4 10.82 1.14 -11.95
CA MET A 4 10.42 1.99 -10.81
C MET A 4 9.04 2.62 -11.04
N LEU A 5 8.74 3.03 -12.27
CA LEU A 5 7.42 3.55 -12.64
C LEU A 5 6.34 2.48 -12.54
N VAL A 6 6.62 1.27 -13.00
CA VAL A 6 5.70 0.13 -12.87
C VAL A 6 5.46 -0.18 -11.40
N SER A 7 6.51 -0.25 -10.58
CA SER A 7 6.37 -0.46 -9.14
C SER A 7 5.58 0.65 -8.46
N ALA A 8 5.86 1.92 -8.76
CA ALA A 8 5.10 3.06 -8.23
C ALA A 8 3.62 2.95 -8.60
N LEU A 9 3.29 2.60 -9.85
CA LEU A 9 1.90 2.42 -10.28
C LEU A 9 1.20 1.29 -9.51
N MET A 10 1.90 0.17 -9.29
CA MET A 10 1.37 -0.97 -8.52
C MET A 10 1.13 -0.59 -7.06
N PHE A 11 2.07 0.13 -6.44
CA PHE A 11 1.93 0.67 -5.10
C PHE A 11 0.72 1.62 -5.01
N THR A 12 0.58 2.57 -5.94
CA THR A 12 -0.57 3.49 -5.99
C THR A 12 -1.91 2.74 -6.04
N LEU A 13 -2.03 1.75 -6.93
CA LEU A 13 -3.25 0.94 -7.06
C LEU A 13 -3.52 0.11 -5.81
N GLY A 14 -2.47 -0.51 -5.25
CA GLY A 14 -2.54 -1.28 -4.02
C GLY A 14 -3.00 -0.46 -2.82
N ASN A 15 -2.42 0.73 -2.64
CA ASN A 15 -2.79 1.66 -1.59
C ASN A 15 -4.22 2.18 -1.76
N ALA A 16 -4.62 2.52 -2.99
CA ALA A 16 -5.99 2.95 -3.26
C ALA A 16 -7.01 1.87 -2.91
N VAL A 17 -6.77 0.63 -3.34
CA VAL A 17 -7.63 -0.51 -2.98
C VAL A 17 -7.63 -0.72 -1.47
N GLY A 18 -6.46 -0.72 -0.85
CA GLY A 18 -6.29 -0.91 0.58
C GLY A 18 -7.06 0.11 1.43
N LEU A 19 -6.95 1.39 1.07
CA LEU A 19 -7.67 2.49 1.75
C LEU A 19 -9.18 2.39 1.51
N LEU A 20 -9.62 2.03 0.30
CA LEU A 20 -11.05 1.80 0.04
C LEU A 20 -11.62 0.65 0.87
N LEU A 21 -10.85 -0.43 1.04
CA LEU A 21 -11.22 -1.53 1.93
C LEU A 21 -11.33 -1.04 3.38
N ALA A 22 -10.38 -0.22 3.86
CA ALA A 22 -10.45 0.35 5.20
C ALA A 22 -11.71 1.19 5.40
N VAL A 23 -12.06 2.07 4.45
CA VAL A 23 -13.28 2.89 4.49
C VAL A 23 -14.55 2.03 4.50
N TRP A 24 -14.57 0.94 3.74
CA TRP A 24 -15.75 0.07 3.65
C TRP A 24 -15.92 -0.75 4.93
N PHE A 25 -14.85 -1.39 5.41
CA PHE A 25 -14.94 -2.38 6.47
C PHE A 25 -14.81 -1.82 7.89
N LEU A 26 -14.28 -0.61 8.05
CA LEU A 26 -14.01 -0.02 9.36
C LEU A 26 -14.89 1.22 9.59
N PRO A 27 -15.93 1.13 10.45
CA PRO A 27 -16.84 2.25 10.69
C PRO A 27 -16.17 3.50 11.24
N GLU A 28 -15.07 3.33 11.98
CA GLU A 28 -14.32 4.44 12.58
C GLU A 28 -13.15 4.91 11.71
N PHE A 29 -13.07 4.46 10.45
CA PHE A 29 -12.09 4.93 9.47
C PHE A 29 -12.81 5.81 8.44
N THR A 30 -12.58 7.11 8.49
CA THR A 30 -13.21 8.06 7.57
C THR A 30 -12.14 8.79 6.78
N ILE A 31 -12.42 9.06 5.50
CA ILE A 31 -11.54 9.83 4.64
C ILE A 31 -12.36 10.59 3.61
N ASP A 32 -12.12 11.89 3.45
CA ASP A 32 -12.76 12.67 2.38
C ASP A 32 -12.09 12.38 1.02
N PRO A 33 -12.77 12.67 -0.11
CA PRO A 33 -12.23 12.35 -1.44
C PRO A 33 -10.88 13.02 -1.76
N VAL A 34 -10.63 14.23 -1.27
CA VAL A 34 -9.36 14.94 -1.47
C VAL A 34 -8.28 14.30 -0.61
N SER A 35 -8.56 14.09 0.68
CA SER A 35 -7.63 13.38 1.58
C SER A 35 -7.33 11.97 1.09
N PHE A 36 -8.28 11.29 0.45
CA PHE A 36 -8.04 9.97 -0.16
C PHE A 36 -6.98 10.02 -1.25
N VAL A 37 -7.11 10.94 -2.21
CA VAL A 37 -6.12 11.08 -3.28
C VAL A 37 -4.75 11.46 -2.71
N VAL A 38 -4.72 12.41 -1.77
CA VAL A 38 -3.46 12.82 -1.13
C VAL A 38 -2.84 11.68 -0.31
N ALA A 39 -3.65 10.90 0.42
CA ALA A 39 -3.21 9.74 1.16
C ALA A 39 -2.58 8.70 0.24
N VAL A 40 -3.22 8.34 -0.87
CA VAL A 40 -2.68 7.40 -1.86
C VAL A 40 -1.30 7.85 -2.37
N LEU A 41 -1.14 9.15 -2.65
CA LEU A 41 0.14 9.71 -3.10
C LEU A 41 1.21 9.68 -2.00
N LEU A 42 0.87 10.08 -0.78
CA LEU A 42 1.77 10.02 0.38
C LEU A 42 2.24 8.59 0.66
N PHE A 43 1.31 7.64 0.66
CA PHE A 43 1.62 6.23 0.81
C PHE A 43 2.58 5.73 -0.26
N THR A 44 2.33 6.09 -1.52
CA THR A 44 3.20 5.72 -2.63
C THR A 44 4.61 6.29 -2.44
N VAL A 45 4.75 7.53 -1.97
CA VAL A 45 6.06 8.13 -1.65
C VAL A 45 6.75 7.38 -0.52
N ILE A 46 6.03 7.08 0.56
CA ILE A 46 6.56 6.32 1.71
C ILE A 46 7.05 4.95 1.26
N GLU A 47 6.27 4.23 0.46
CA GLU A 47 6.64 2.91 -0.05
C GLU A 47 7.81 2.95 -1.02
N VAL A 48 7.89 3.96 -1.90
CA VAL A 48 9.05 4.13 -2.79
C VAL A 48 10.33 4.37 -2.00
N ILE A 49 10.26 5.15 -0.91
CA ILE A 49 11.40 5.40 -0.01
C ILE A 49 11.73 4.16 0.83
N ALA A 50 10.72 3.41 1.26
CA ALA A 50 10.88 2.20 2.07
C ALA A 50 11.31 0.98 1.23
N SER A 51 11.01 0.93 -0.06
CA SER A 51 11.29 -0.20 -0.96
C SER A 51 12.78 -0.61 -1.00
N PRO A 52 13.77 0.32 -1.07
CA PRO A 52 15.18 -0.01 -0.95
C PRO A 52 15.54 -0.63 0.40
N LEU A 53 14.88 -0.21 1.47
CA LEU A 53 15.08 -0.78 2.81
C LEU A 53 14.47 -2.18 2.90
N LEU A 54 13.25 -2.37 2.39
CA LEU A 54 12.57 -3.67 2.32
C LEU A 54 13.38 -4.70 1.53
N THR A 55 13.97 -4.27 0.42
CA THR A 55 14.80 -5.13 -0.43
C THR A 55 16.19 -5.40 0.15
N LYS A 56 16.79 -4.45 0.88
CA LYS A 56 18.10 -4.64 1.56
C LYS A 56 18.00 -5.41 2.88
N MET A 57 16.92 -5.20 3.65
CA MET A 57 16.61 -5.94 4.89
C MET A 57 16.15 -7.37 4.63
N SER A 58 15.94 -7.74 3.36
CA SER A 58 15.94 -9.12 2.92
C SER A 58 17.33 -9.74 3.12
N LEU A 59 17.74 -9.92 4.38
CA LEU A 59 18.70 -10.95 4.74
C LEU A 59 18.20 -12.21 4.06
N LYS A 60 19.05 -12.75 3.18
CA LYS A 60 18.79 -13.66 2.06
C LYS A 60 17.88 -14.88 2.32
N ASN A 61 17.43 -15.10 3.56
CA ASN A 61 16.81 -16.32 4.05
C ASN A 61 15.49 -16.13 4.84
N VAL A 62 14.93 -14.92 5.02
CA VAL A 62 13.68 -14.75 5.82
C VAL A 62 12.60 -13.97 5.06
N PRO A 63 11.86 -14.62 4.14
CA PRO A 63 10.74 -14.00 3.42
C PRO A 63 9.69 -13.36 4.34
N ALA A 64 9.46 -13.94 5.52
CA ALA A 64 8.54 -13.40 6.53
C ALA A 64 8.95 -12.01 7.04
N MET A 65 10.26 -11.68 7.06
CA MET A 65 10.71 -10.34 7.45
C MET A 65 10.32 -9.28 6.43
N GLN A 66 10.23 -9.61 5.14
CA GLN A 66 9.79 -8.64 4.13
C GLN A 66 8.33 -8.23 4.37
N GLY A 67 7.46 -9.19 4.66
CA GLY A 67 6.05 -8.92 5.00
C GLY A 67 5.89 -8.12 6.29
N GLY A 68 6.65 -8.47 7.33
CA GLY A 68 6.63 -7.77 8.61
C GLY A 68 7.12 -6.32 8.52
N VAL A 69 8.21 -6.05 7.79
CA VAL A 69 8.69 -4.67 7.60
C VAL A 69 7.68 -3.88 6.78
N ALA A 70 7.06 -4.48 5.75
CA ALA A 70 6.01 -3.82 4.98
C ALA A 70 4.81 -3.44 5.86
N LEU A 71 4.37 -4.34 6.76
CA LEU A 71 3.31 -4.04 7.74
C LEU A 71 3.67 -2.87 8.65
N VAL A 72 4.91 -2.83 9.17
CA VAL A 72 5.39 -1.70 10.00
C VAL A 72 5.42 -0.41 9.18
N THR A 73 5.87 -0.45 7.92
CA THR A 73 5.84 0.69 7.01
C THR A 73 4.41 1.18 6.78
N THR A 74 3.45 0.30 6.54
CA THR A 74 2.03 0.65 6.39
C THR A 74 1.46 1.26 7.67
N PHE A 75 1.78 0.69 8.84
CA PHE A 75 1.34 1.19 10.13
C PHE A 75 1.79 2.64 10.37
N VAL A 76 3.10 2.87 10.22
CA VAL A 76 3.71 4.19 10.36
C VAL A 76 3.17 5.15 9.29
N GLY A 77 3.03 4.68 8.05
CA GLY A 77 2.47 5.47 6.96
C GLY A 77 1.04 5.93 7.22
N LEU A 78 0.19 5.05 7.80
CA LEU A 78 -1.18 5.40 8.18
C LEU A 78 -1.18 6.45 9.28
N GLY A 79 -0.31 6.28 10.30
CA GLY A 79 -0.20 7.23 11.39
C GLY A 79 0.25 8.61 10.92
N ILE A 80 1.29 8.68 10.08
CA ILE A 80 1.78 9.95 9.50
C ILE A 80 0.69 10.58 8.63
N THR A 81 0.06 9.79 7.77
CA THR A 81 -0.97 10.31 6.84
C THR A 81 -2.18 10.83 7.60
N GLY A 82 -2.69 10.09 8.58
CA GLY A 82 -3.81 10.54 9.43
C GLY A 82 -3.45 11.74 10.31
N ALA A 83 -2.19 11.89 10.71
CA ALA A 83 -1.74 13.07 11.46
C ALA A 83 -1.61 14.33 10.57
N VAL A 84 -1.32 14.16 9.28
CA VAL A 84 -1.11 15.27 8.33
C VAL A 84 -2.40 15.69 7.65
N LEU A 85 -3.32 14.75 7.38
CA LEU A 85 -4.55 15.01 6.64
C LEU A 85 -5.73 15.23 7.58
N ALA A 86 -6.21 16.48 7.65
CA ALA A 86 -7.33 16.87 8.51
C ALA A 86 -8.66 16.17 8.17
N GLY A 87 -8.82 15.66 6.95
CA GLY A 87 -10.02 14.93 6.52
C GLY A 87 -9.84 13.41 6.47
N MET A 88 -8.87 12.88 7.22
CA MET A 88 -8.70 11.46 7.47
C MET A 88 -8.75 11.21 8.98
N GLU A 89 -9.71 10.39 9.45
CA GLU A 89 -9.81 10.01 10.86
C GLU A 89 -9.68 8.49 11.02
N ILE A 90 -8.99 8.09 12.09
CA ILE A 90 -8.79 6.69 12.47
C ILE A 90 -9.18 6.54 13.94
N GLY A 91 -10.33 5.93 14.21
CA GLY A 91 -10.85 5.77 15.56
C GLY A 91 -10.08 4.74 16.37
N GLY A 92 -9.11 5.22 17.15
CA GLY A 92 -8.38 4.41 18.12
C GLY A 92 -7.41 3.39 17.50
N ILE A 93 -6.73 2.65 18.37
CA ILE A 93 -5.64 1.76 17.97
C ILE A 93 -6.12 0.49 17.25
N THR A 94 -7.32 0.00 17.58
CA THR A 94 -7.90 -1.19 16.94
C THR A 94 -8.18 -0.94 15.46
N THR A 95 -8.85 0.18 15.16
CA THR A 95 -9.12 0.61 13.77
C THR A 95 -7.83 0.88 13.03
N TRP A 96 -6.83 1.46 13.69
CA TRP A 96 -5.52 1.68 13.06
C TRP A 96 -4.81 0.38 12.67
N LEU A 97 -4.80 -0.62 13.56
CA LEU A 97 -4.22 -1.94 13.27
C LEU A 97 -5.01 -2.68 12.18
N ALA A 98 -6.34 -2.62 12.23
CA ALA A 98 -7.18 -3.23 11.20
C ALA A 98 -7.00 -2.56 9.83
N ALA A 99 -6.95 -1.22 9.80
CA ALA A 99 -6.67 -0.45 8.59
C ALA A 99 -5.28 -0.80 8.04
N THR A 100 -4.29 -0.95 8.91
CA THR A 100 -2.93 -1.38 8.52
C THR A 100 -2.98 -2.73 7.80
N LEU A 101 -3.69 -3.71 8.38
CA LEU A 101 -3.84 -5.03 7.77
C LEU A 101 -4.58 -4.97 6.43
N LEU A 102 -5.68 -4.21 6.33
CA LEU A 102 -6.45 -4.07 5.10
C LEU A 102 -5.65 -3.40 3.99
N VAL A 103 -4.93 -2.32 4.32
CA VAL A 103 -4.10 -1.59 3.37
C VAL A 103 -2.94 -2.46 2.87
N TRP A 104 -2.25 -3.13 3.79
CA TRP A 104 -1.18 -4.06 3.46
C TRP A 104 -1.66 -5.24 2.60
N LEU A 105 -2.82 -5.82 2.93
CA LEU A 105 -3.43 -6.89 2.12
C LEU A 105 -3.82 -6.40 0.73
N GLY A 106 -4.40 -5.20 0.61
CA GLY A 106 -4.73 -4.58 -0.67
C GLY A 106 -3.49 -4.40 -1.56
N ALA A 107 -2.41 -3.90 -0.98
CA ALA A 107 -1.12 -3.76 -1.66
C ALA A 107 -0.52 -5.12 -2.06
N LEU A 108 -0.54 -6.11 -1.17
CA LEU A 108 -0.07 -7.46 -1.47
C LEU A 108 -0.85 -8.08 -2.64
N VAL A 109 -2.17 -7.99 -2.62
CA VAL A 109 -3.03 -8.50 -3.69
C VAL A 109 -2.74 -7.78 -5.00
N ALA A 110 -2.62 -6.44 -5.00
CA ALA A 110 -2.25 -5.70 -6.20
C ALA A 110 -0.90 -6.15 -6.77
N HIS A 111 0.11 -6.35 -5.90
CA HIS A 111 1.42 -6.84 -6.32
C HIS A 111 1.40 -8.26 -6.90
N LEU A 112 0.55 -9.15 -6.40
CA LEU A 112 0.43 -10.51 -6.90
C LEU A 112 -0.39 -10.57 -8.19
N VAL A 113 -1.48 -9.80 -8.26
CA VAL A 113 -2.48 -9.89 -9.34
C VAL A 113 -2.07 -9.08 -10.57
N LEU A 114 -1.53 -7.87 -10.41
CA LEU A 114 -1.19 -7.00 -11.55
C LEU A 114 -0.17 -7.63 -12.52
N PRO A 115 0.93 -8.26 -12.08
CA PRO A 115 1.86 -8.92 -12.99
C PRO A 115 1.20 -10.01 -13.82
N MET A 116 0.28 -10.79 -13.23
CA MET A 116 -0.41 -11.86 -13.95
C MET A 116 -1.23 -11.31 -15.13
N PHE A 117 -1.84 -10.14 -14.99
CA PHE A 117 -2.58 -9.49 -16.09
C PHE A 117 -1.65 -8.81 -17.09
N MET A 118 -0.59 -8.14 -16.63
CA MET A 118 0.37 -7.47 -17.51
C MET A 118 1.16 -8.48 -18.36
N PHE A 119 1.60 -9.60 -17.78
CA PHE A 119 2.31 -10.65 -18.52
C PHE A 119 1.42 -11.35 -19.54
N LYS A 120 0.12 -11.52 -19.26
CA LYS A 120 -0.84 -12.06 -20.25
C LYS A 120 -0.98 -11.14 -21.47
N LYS A 121 -1.13 -9.83 -21.26
CA LYS A 121 -1.24 -8.86 -22.37
C LYS A 121 -0.01 -8.84 -23.28
N VAL A 122 1.19 -8.86 -22.69
CA VAL A 122 2.44 -8.87 -23.47
C VAL A 122 2.61 -10.14 -24.30
N MET A 123 2.06 -11.27 -23.84
CA MET A 123 2.06 -12.54 -24.58
C MET A 123 0.97 -12.60 -25.67
N GLU A 124 -0.16 -11.93 -25.47
CA GLU A 124 -1.23 -11.81 -26.47
C GLU A 124 -0.86 -10.87 -27.62
N GLU A 125 -0.16 -9.75 -27.35
CA GLU A 125 0.31 -8.82 -28.40
C GLU A 125 1.40 -9.41 -29.32
N ARG A 126 1.97 -10.57 -28.96
CA ARG A 126 3.01 -11.27 -29.72
C ARG A 126 2.50 -12.44 -30.56
N ARG A 127 1.18 -12.66 -30.60
CA ARG A 127 0.50 -13.69 -31.42
C ARG A 127 -0.26 -13.04 -32.56
#